data_AF-A0ABD2CRI4-F1
#
_entry.id   AF-A0ABD2CRI4-F1
#
_cell.length_a   1.000
_cell.length_b   1.000
_cell.length_c   1.000
_cell.angle_alpha   90.00
_cell.angle_beta   90.00
_cell.angle_gamma   90.00
#
_symmetry.space_group_name_H-M   'P 1'
#
loop_
_entity.id
_entity.type
_entity.pdbx_description
1 polymer ?
#
loop_
_entity_poly.entity_id
_entity_poly.type
_entity_poly.pdbx_seq_one_letter_code
_entity_poly.pdbx_strand_id
1 'polypeptide(L)'
;MAGICRLGTLHTLKNGMNLLRLQKITCRAITTSPKKDDSTNIIESPEKKKPWINYGFDETNELDDRRKMHELFFMGITIGMILTGYVLMYKPDLRSMATWAQREAYLQLRYREEHGLPPIDMNLIDPAKIVLPTDEELGDTEIII
;
A
#
# COMPACT_ATOMS: atom_id res chain seq x y z
N MET A 1 1.76 29.84 -19.24
CA MET A 1 1.46 28.84 -20.30
C MET A 1 0.56 27.78 -19.68
N ALA A 2 -0.76 27.96 -19.79
CA ALA A 2 -1.76 27.07 -19.18
C ALA A 2 -1.92 25.80 -20.02
N GLY A 3 -1.59 24.65 -19.44
CA GLY A 3 -1.76 23.33 -20.06
C GLY A 3 -3.19 22.83 -19.85
N ILE A 4 -3.93 22.77 -20.96
CA ILE A 4 -5.33 22.37 -21.06
C ILE A 4 -5.45 20.85 -20.84
N CYS A 5 -6.16 20.44 -19.79
CA CYS A 5 -6.57 19.04 -19.57
C CYS A 5 -7.56 18.61 -20.65
N ARG A 6 -7.16 17.68 -21.52
CA ARG A 6 -8.08 17.00 -22.45
C ARG A 6 -8.70 15.79 -21.74
N LEU A 7 -9.96 15.91 -21.33
CA LEU A 7 -10.77 14.76 -20.91
C LEU A 7 -11.05 13.89 -22.15
N GLY A 8 -10.32 12.78 -22.27
CA GLY A 8 -10.60 11.74 -23.24
C GLY A 8 -11.88 11.00 -22.85
N THR A 9 -12.84 11.03 -23.76
CA THR A 9 -14.17 10.42 -23.68
C THR A 9 -14.10 8.91 -23.49
N LEU A 10 -14.81 8.41 -22.46
CA LEU A 10 -15.07 6.99 -22.23
C LEU A 10 -16.00 6.45 -23.33
N HIS A 11 -15.44 5.98 -24.44
CA HIS A 11 -16.20 5.28 -25.49
C HIS A 11 -15.49 4.01 -25.96
N THR A 12 -15.19 3.11 -25.01
CA THR A 12 -14.79 1.72 -25.30
C THR A 12 -15.32 0.79 -24.20
N LEU A 13 -16.63 0.77 -23.98
CA LEU A 13 -17.28 -0.18 -23.06
C LEU A 13 -18.47 -0.90 -23.71
N LYS A 14 -18.36 -1.28 -24.99
CA LYS A 14 -19.42 -2.02 -25.70
C LYS A 14 -18.99 -3.31 -26.41
N ASN A 15 -17.69 -3.67 -26.45
CA ASN A 15 -17.23 -4.89 -27.14
C ASN A 15 -16.56 -5.94 -26.22
N GLY A 16 -16.74 -5.86 -24.90
CA GLY A 16 -16.13 -6.79 -23.93
C GLY A 16 -16.98 -7.97 -23.47
N MET A 17 -18.22 -8.13 -23.95
CA MET A 17 -19.18 -9.12 -23.42
C MET A 17 -19.24 -10.45 -24.18
N ASN A 18 -18.25 -10.76 -25.03
CA ASN A 18 -18.16 -12.05 -25.72
C ASN A 18 -17.09 -12.99 -25.15
N LEU A 19 -16.45 -12.62 -24.04
CA LEU A 19 -15.48 -13.45 -23.31
C LEU A 19 -16.13 -14.28 -22.18
N LEU A 20 -17.41 -14.66 -22.34
CA LEU A 20 -18.09 -15.66 -21.51
C LEU A 20 -18.58 -16.82 -22.35
N ARG A 21 -17.85 -17.16 -23.42
CA ARG A 21 -18.00 -18.47 -24.05
C ARG A 21 -17.44 -19.49 -23.07
N LEU A 22 -18.33 -20.02 -22.23
CA LEU A 22 -18.08 -21.13 -21.33
C LEU A 22 -17.49 -22.27 -22.17
N GLN A 23 -16.16 -22.39 -22.15
CA GLN A 23 -15.47 -23.49 -22.79
C GLN A 23 -15.93 -24.73 -22.04
N LYS A 24 -16.81 -25.52 -22.66
CA LYS A 24 -17.22 -26.83 -22.12
C LYS A 24 -15.95 -27.65 -21.98
N ILE A 25 -15.40 -27.69 -20.77
CA ILE A 25 -14.34 -28.61 -20.42
C ILE A 25 -14.97 -29.99 -20.54
N THR A 26 -14.73 -30.68 -21.65
CA THR A 26 -15.06 -32.10 -21.78
C THR A 26 -14.12 -32.86 -20.87
N CYS A 27 -14.49 -32.97 -19.59
CA CYS A 27 -13.87 -33.91 -18.67
C CYS A 27 -14.24 -35.31 -19.17
N ARG A 28 -13.33 -35.97 -19.89
CA ARG A 28 -13.45 -37.41 -20.15
C ARG A 28 -13.21 -38.14 -18.83
N ALA A 29 -14.30 -38.47 -18.13
CA ALA A 29 -14.26 -39.37 -17.00
C ALA A 29 -14.03 -40.79 -17.52
N ILE A 30 -12.82 -41.32 -17.37
CA ILE A 30 -12.56 -42.75 -17.55
C ILE A 30 -13.09 -43.43 -16.29
N THR A 31 -14.32 -43.94 -16.36
CA THR A 31 -14.87 -44.86 -15.37
C THR A 31 -14.51 -46.28 -15.78
N THR A 32 -13.51 -46.85 -15.11
CA THR A 32 -13.22 -48.29 -15.19
C THR A 32 -13.41 -48.88 -13.81
N SER A 33 -14.66 -49.12 -13.45
CA SER A 33 -15.02 -50.08 -12.40
C SER A 33 -16.34 -50.73 -12.79
N PRO A 34 -16.44 -52.07 -12.75
CA PRO A 34 -17.67 -52.76 -13.11
C PRO A 34 -18.74 -52.47 -12.06
N LYS A 35 -19.92 -52.09 -12.55
CA LYS A 35 -21.13 -51.84 -11.76
C LYS A 35 -21.54 -53.15 -11.08
N LYS A 36 -21.53 -53.19 -9.75
CA LYS A 36 -22.11 -54.29 -8.97
C LYS A 36 -23.53 -53.88 -8.57
N ASP A 37 -24.51 -54.49 -9.23
CA ASP A 37 -25.91 -54.39 -8.85
C ASP A 37 -26.16 -55.37 -7.68
N ASP A 38 -26.19 -54.86 -6.44
CA ASP A 38 -26.73 -55.58 -5.29
C ASP A 38 -27.88 -54.75 -4.71
N SER A 39 -29.11 -55.19 -4.96
CA SER A 39 -30.31 -54.75 -4.25
C SER A 39 -30.29 -55.33 -2.84
N THR A 40 -29.65 -54.64 -1.91
CA THR A 40 -29.75 -54.90 -0.48
C THR A 40 -29.91 -53.59 0.27
N ASN A 41 -30.91 -53.55 1.16
CA ASN A 41 -31.37 -52.40 1.94
C ASN A 41 -30.24 -51.43 2.32
N ILE A 42 -30.29 -50.21 1.80
CA ILE A 42 -29.44 -49.09 2.23
C ILE A 42 -29.92 -48.70 3.64
N ILE A 43 -29.41 -49.42 4.64
CA ILE A 43 -29.18 -48.80 5.94
C ILE A 43 -28.07 -47.80 5.64
N GLU A 44 -28.40 -46.51 5.62
CA GLU A 44 -27.43 -45.41 5.55
C GLU A 44 -26.48 -45.54 6.75
N SER A 45 -25.43 -46.33 6.55
CA SER A 45 -24.26 -46.29 7.41
C SER A 45 -23.72 -44.86 7.31
N PRO A 46 -23.49 -44.14 8.43
CA PRO A 46 -22.99 -42.78 8.36
C PRO A 46 -21.69 -42.81 7.55
N GLU A 47 -21.70 -42.18 6.37
CA GLU A 47 -20.51 -42.03 5.55
C GLU A 47 -19.42 -41.46 6.47
N LYS A 48 -18.42 -42.27 6.78
CA LYS A 48 -17.34 -41.89 7.68
C LYS A 48 -16.59 -40.75 7.00
N LYS A 49 -16.92 -39.51 7.35
CA LYS A 49 -16.20 -38.32 6.89
C LYS A 49 -14.72 -38.56 7.16
N LYS A 50 -13.89 -38.36 6.13
CA LYS A 50 -12.44 -38.47 6.30
C LYS A 50 -12.02 -37.53 7.44
N PRO A 51 -11.11 -37.96 8.33
CA PRO A 51 -10.56 -37.07 9.34
C PRO A 51 -9.90 -35.89 8.62
N TRP A 52 -10.31 -34.67 8.94
CA TRP A 52 -9.76 -33.45 8.36
C TRP A 52 -8.62 -32.93 9.22
N ILE A 53 -7.76 -32.10 8.62
CA ILE A 53 -6.62 -31.49 9.31
C ILE A 53 -7.10 -30.14 9.86
N ASN A 54 -7.00 -29.96 11.17
CA ASN A 54 -7.35 -28.71 11.84
C ASN A 54 -6.22 -27.69 11.66
N TYR A 55 -6.58 -26.45 11.33
CA TYR A 55 -5.69 -25.30 11.25
C TYR A 55 -5.61 -24.53 12.58
N GLY A 56 -6.45 -24.88 13.55
CA GLY A 56 -6.41 -24.36 14.92
C GLY A 56 -7.31 -23.14 15.17
N PHE A 57 -8.26 -22.84 14.27
CA PHE A 57 -9.25 -21.78 14.45
C PHE A 57 -10.60 -22.30 14.94
N ASP A 58 -10.93 -23.54 14.62
CA ASP A 58 -12.13 -24.23 15.12
C ASP A 58 -11.86 -25.74 15.28
N GLU A 59 -12.18 -26.28 16.46
CA GLU A 59 -12.01 -27.71 16.76
C GLU A 59 -13.24 -28.53 16.33
N THR A 60 -14.39 -27.89 16.11
CA THR A 60 -15.68 -28.57 15.95
C THR A 60 -16.17 -28.60 14.51
N ASN A 61 -15.95 -27.52 13.75
CA ASN A 61 -16.49 -27.34 12.41
C ASN A 61 -15.38 -27.12 11.36
N GLU A 62 -15.19 -28.09 10.46
CA GLU A 62 -14.21 -28.03 9.35
C GLU A 62 -14.36 -26.78 8.47
N LEU A 63 -15.60 -26.45 8.10
CA LEU A 63 -15.88 -25.34 7.17
C LEU A 63 -15.53 -23.99 7.78
N ASP A 64 -15.79 -23.82 9.07
CA ASP A 64 -15.50 -22.58 9.77
C ASP A 64 -14.01 -22.43 10.06
N ASP A 65 -13.32 -23.52 10.42
CA ASP A 65 -11.86 -23.54 10.58
C ASP A 65 -11.16 -23.08 9.29
N ARG A 66 -11.55 -23.65 8.14
CA ARG A 66 -10.99 -23.30 6.84
C ARG A 66 -11.34 -21.88 6.40
N ARG A 67 -12.56 -21.41 6.65
CA ARG A 67 -12.99 -20.04 6.32
C ARG A 67 -12.18 -19.02 7.11
N LYS A 68 -12.09 -19.20 8.44
CA LYS A 68 -11.34 -18.33 9.34
C LYS A 68 -9.86 -18.28 8.98
N MET A 69 -9.25 -19.43 8.65
CA MET A 69 -7.87 -19.49 8.17
C MET A 69 -7.68 -18.62 6.93
N HIS A 70 -8.48 -18.81 5.88
CA HIS A 70 -8.35 -18.05 4.64
C HIS A 70 -8.62 -16.56 4.84
N GLU A 71 -9.61 -16.21 5.66
CA GLU A 71 -9.95 -14.82 5.99
C GLU A 71 -8.79 -14.13 6.71
N LEU A 72 -8.21 -14.76 7.73
CA LEU A 72 -7.10 -14.18 8.50
C LEU A 72 -5.85 -13.98 7.63
N PHE A 73 -5.47 -14.97 6.82
CA PHE A 73 -4.28 -14.83 5.97
C PHE A 73 -4.50 -13.81 4.85
N PHE A 74 -5.71 -13.74 4.28
CA PHE A 74 -6.03 -12.74 3.27
C PHE A 74 -6.04 -11.34 3.88
N MET A 75 -6.80 -11.10 4.95
CA MET A 75 -6.89 -9.79 5.58
C MET A 75 -5.59 -9.37 6.26
N GLY A 76 -4.90 -10.28 6.94
CA GLY A 76 -3.69 -9.98 7.69
C GLY A 76 -2.45 -9.85 6.79
N ILE A 77 -2.16 -10.86 5.97
CA ILE A 77 -0.95 -10.85 5.15
C ILE A 77 -1.18 -10.03 3.89
N THR A 78 -2.21 -10.33 3.10
CA THR A 78 -2.32 -9.67 1.78
C THR A 78 -2.77 -8.22 1.91
N ILE A 79 -3.85 -7.94 2.64
CA ILE A 79 -4.33 -6.57 2.83
C ILE A 79 -3.47 -5.85 3.87
N GLY A 80 -3.30 -6.44 5.05
CA GLY A 80 -2.58 -5.83 6.17
C GLY A 80 -1.10 -5.57 5.87
N MET A 81 -0.32 -6.58 5.46
CA MET A 81 1.11 -6.34 5.19
C MET A 81 1.35 -5.71 3.81
N ILE A 82 0.82 -6.28 2.73
CA ILE A 82 1.22 -5.85 1.38
C ILE A 82 0.63 -4.47 1.04
N LEU A 83 -0.67 -4.24 1.26
CA LEU A 83 -1.26 -2.93 0.93
C LEU A 83 -0.74 -1.82 1.85
N THR A 84 -0.59 -2.08 3.15
CA THR A 84 0.01 -1.09 4.06
C THR A 84 1.46 -0.79 3.68
N GLY A 85 2.25 -1.82 3.35
CA GLY A 85 3.62 -1.63 2.85
C GLY A 85 3.65 -0.79 1.58
N TYR A 86 2.74 -1.05 0.64
CA TYR A 86 2.60 -0.27 -0.59
C TYR A 86 2.27 1.21 -0.29
N VAL A 87 1.28 1.47 0.58
CA VAL A 87 0.91 2.84 0.95
C VAL A 87 2.07 3.57 1.63
N LEU A 88 2.79 2.91 2.54
CA LEU A 88 3.94 3.52 3.21
C LEU A 88 5.09 3.83 2.26
N MET A 89 5.29 3.02 1.23
CA MET A 89 6.37 3.20 0.25
C MET A 89 6.07 4.36 -0.71
N TYR A 90 4.81 4.54 -1.10
CA TYR A 90 4.38 5.59 -2.04
C TYR A 90 3.71 6.79 -1.36
N LYS A 91 3.75 6.87 -0.02
CA LYS A 91 3.19 8.02 0.67
C LYS A 91 3.93 9.29 0.24
N PRO A 92 3.22 10.41 0.01
CA PRO A 92 3.88 11.67 -0.27
C PRO A 92 4.78 12.07 0.92
N ASP A 93 5.95 12.62 0.62
CA ASP A 93 6.90 13.12 1.59
C ASP A 93 6.37 14.43 2.22
N LEU A 94 5.44 14.30 3.18
CA LEU A 94 4.78 15.44 3.80
C LEU A 94 5.50 15.98 5.05
N ARG A 95 6.37 15.18 5.68
CA ARG A 95 6.99 15.56 6.96
C ARG A 95 8.36 16.18 6.77
N SER A 96 9.20 15.59 5.94
CA SER A 96 10.55 16.09 5.70
C SER A 96 10.62 17.05 4.52
N MET A 97 9.67 16.97 3.56
CA MET A 97 9.70 17.72 2.30
C MET A 97 11.10 17.65 1.65
N ALA A 98 11.82 16.54 1.83
CA ALA A 98 13.24 16.41 1.52
C ALA A 98 13.50 16.50 0.02
N THR A 99 12.61 15.90 -0.77
CA THR A 99 12.68 15.98 -2.24
C THR A 99 12.47 17.40 -2.76
N TRP A 100 11.58 18.17 -2.12
CA TRP A 100 11.37 19.58 -2.43
C TRP A 100 12.58 20.41 -1.99
N ALA A 101 13.06 20.22 -0.75
CA ALA A 101 14.20 20.94 -0.21
C ALA A 101 15.48 20.71 -1.04
N GLN A 102 15.72 19.47 -1.49
CA GLN A 102 16.85 19.16 -2.37
C GLN A 102 16.71 19.89 -3.72
N ARG A 103 15.52 19.90 -4.31
CA ARG A 103 15.27 20.63 -5.57
C ARG A 103 15.51 22.13 -5.40
N GLU A 104 14.95 22.72 -4.34
CA GLU A 104 15.06 24.15 -4.06
C GLU A 104 16.51 24.55 -3.78
N ALA A 105 17.25 23.72 -3.03
CA ALA A 105 18.66 23.93 -2.75
C ALA A 105 19.51 23.99 -4.04
N TYR A 106 19.25 23.12 -5.02
CA TYR A 106 19.96 23.18 -6.31
C TYR A 106 19.67 24.47 -7.08
N LEU A 107 18.42 24.94 -7.07
CA LEU A 107 18.04 26.18 -7.73
C LEU A 107 18.74 27.38 -7.07
N GLN A 108 18.70 27.44 -5.75
CA GLN A 108 19.31 28.53 -4.98
C GLN A 108 20.83 28.54 -5.12
N LEU A 109 21.47 27.37 -5.13
CA LEU A 109 22.91 27.26 -5.32
C LEU A 109 23.35 27.78 -6.69
N ARG A 110 22.63 27.40 -7.75
CA ARG A 110 22.88 27.90 -9.11
C ARG A 110 22.75 29.41 -9.22
N TYR A 111 21.69 29.97 -8.65
CA TYR A 111 21.50 31.41 -8.60
C TYR A 111 22.69 32.11 -7.92
N ARG A 112 23.18 31.58 -6.80
CA ARG A 112 24.30 32.19 -6.06
C ARG A 112 25.63 32.06 -6.81
N GLU A 113 25.88 30.93 -7.46
CA GLU A 113 27.06 30.72 -8.32
C GLU A 113 27.09 31.72 -9.48
N GLU A 114 25.95 31.95 -10.15
CA GLU A 114 25.84 32.90 -11.27
C GLU A 114 26.10 34.35 -10.84
N HIS A 115 25.69 34.72 -9.63
CA HIS A 115 25.91 36.06 -9.08
C HIS A 115 27.26 36.19 -8.33
N GLY A 116 28.06 35.11 -8.27
CA GLY A 116 29.35 35.10 -7.56
C GLY A 116 29.24 35.25 -6.04
N LEU A 117 28.08 34.96 -5.44
CA LEU A 117 27.88 34.99 -4.00
C LEU A 117 28.44 33.71 -3.33
N PRO A 118 28.81 33.78 -2.04
CA PRO A 118 29.19 32.58 -1.29
C PRO A 118 28.02 31.57 -1.26
N PRO A 119 28.26 30.25 -1.31
CA PRO A 119 27.19 29.25 -1.38
C PRO A 119 26.14 29.33 -0.26
N ILE A 120 26.58 29.57 0.97
CA ILE A 120 25.74 29.75 2.15
C ILE A 120 26.20 31.01 2.87
N ASP A 121 25.25 31.85 3.24
CA ASP A 121 25.52 33.01 4.10
C ASP A 121 25.55 32.56 5.57
N MET A 122 26.48 33.10 6.34
CA MET A 122 26.59 32.85 7.78
C MET A 122 25.40 33.46 8.52
N ASN A 123 24.97 34.64 8.07
CA ASN A 123 23.89 35.39 8.70
C ASN A 123 22.57 35.07 8.01
N LEU A 124 21.69 34.33 8.68
CA LEU A 124 20.33 34.08 8.19
C LEU A 124 19.50 35.36 8.13
N ILE A 125 19.74 36.26 9.09
CA ILE A 125 19.06 37.54 9.23
C ILE A 125 20.06 38.63 8.90
N ASP A 126 19.63 39.59 8.10
CA ASP A 126 20.40 40.80 7.83
C ASP A 126 20.69 41.52 9.17
N PRO A 127 21.97 41.72 9.55
CA PRO A 127 22.34 42.34 10.82
C PRO A 127 21.77 43.76 10.95
N ALA A 128 21.50 44.46 9.84
CA ALA A 128 20.89 45.78 9.87
C ALA A 128 19.43 45.77 10.39
N LYS A 129 18.75 44.62 10.38
CA LYS A 129 17.39 44.47 10.92
C LYS A 129 17.37 44.13 12.41
N ILE A 130 18.52 43.80 12.99
CA ILE A 130 18.65 43.45 14.40
C ILE A 130 18.97 44.74 15.16
N VAL A 131 18.00 45.25 15.92
CA VAL A 131 18.23 46.35 16.85
C VAL A 131 18.78 45.75 18.14
N LEU A 132 20.08 45.95 18.36
CA LEU A 132 20.73 45.60 19.62
C LEU A 132 20.41 46.70 20.64
N PRO A 133 19.94 46.37 21.85
CA PRO A 133 19.83 47.35 22.93
C PRO A 133 21.21 47.92 23.26
N THR A 134 21.25 49.19 23.64
CA THR A 134 22.50 49.86 24.03
C THR A 134 23.00 49.36 25.38
N ASP A 135 24.32 49.44 25.62
CA ASP A 135 24.96 48.96 26.84
C ASP A 135 24.35 49.56 28.13
N GLU A 136 23.81 50.78 28.07
CA GLU A 136 23.13 51.45 29.21
C GLU A 136 21.78 50.81 29.55
N GLU A 137 21.06 50.26 28.56
CA GLU A 137 19.80 49.54 28.76
C GLU A 137 20.02 48.09 29.22
N LEU A 138 21.25 47.58 29.06
CA LEU A 138 21.62 46.20 29.39
C LEU A 138 21.86 45.97 30.89
N GLY A 139 22.17 47.02 31.65
CA GLY A 139 22.37 46.96 33.10
C GLY A 139 23.38 45.89 33.54
N ASP A 140 23.07 45.16 34.62
CA ASP A 140 23.89 44.07 35.16
C ASP A 140 23.47 42.68 34.62
N THR A 141 22.94 42.60 33.41
CA THR A 141 22.49 41.32 32.85
C THR A 141 23.70 40.48 32.44
N GLU A 142 23.81 39.25 32.96
CA GLU A 142 24.91 38.33 32.62
C GLU A 142 24.86 37.97 31.13
N ILE A 143 25.92 38.35 30.40
CA ILE A 143 26.12 37.96 29.00
C ILE A 143 26.65 36.52 28.99
N ILE A 144 25.80 35.57 28.62
CA ILE A 144 26.21 34.18 28.41
C ILE A 144 26.72 34.06 26.97
N ILE A 145 28.00 33.73 26.83
CA ILE A 145 28.71 33.56 25.55
C ILE A 145 28.74 32.08 25.17
#